data_AF-A0A4U0ZLI8-F1
#
_entry.id   AF-A0A4U0ZLI8-F1
#
_cell.length_a   1.000
_cell.length_b   1.000
_cell.length_c   1.000
_cell.angle_alpha   90.00
_cell.angle_beta   90.00
_cell.angle_gamma   90.00
#
_symmetry.space_group_name_H-M   'P 1'
#
loop_
_entity.id
_entity.type
_entity.pdbx_description
1 polymer ?
#
loop_
_entity_poly.entity_id
_entity_poly.type
_entity_poly.pdbx_seq_one_letter_code
_entity_poly.pdbx_strand_id
1 'polypeptide(L)' 'MSGLLLLSSDIELPKSDIVQIYGKRWDIEVFFKMAKQHLKLVKEIQCRDFDALIAHTTIVFMRHMFVAYNCRQ' A
#
# COMPACT_ATOMS: atom_id res chain seq x y z
N MET A 1 25.89 5.87 -8.92
CA MET A 1 24.64 5.22 -9.39
C MET A 1 24.38 4.02 -8.51
N SER A 2 23.48 4.12 -7.55
CA SER A 2 23.00 2.97 -6.78
C SER A 2 21.94 2.24 -7.63
N GLY A 3 22.30 1.10 -8.20
CA GLY A 3 21.35 0.21 -8.87
C GLY A 3 20.45 -0.49 -7.85
N LEU A 4 19.21 -0.77 -8.21
CA LEU A 4 18.29 -1.57 -7.41
C LEU A 4 18.68 -3.06 -7.53
N LEU A 5 19.00 -3.70 -6.40
CA LEU A 5 19.24 -5.15 -6.33
C LEU A 5 17.95 -5.87 -5.93
N LEU A 6 17.53 -6.84 -6.74
CA LEU A 6 16.38 -7.70 -6.45
C LEU A 6 16.87 -9.10 -6.09
N LEU A 7 16.36 -9.65 -4.99
CA LEU A 7 16.61 -11.01 -4.54
C LEU A 7 15.29 -11.79 -4.60
N SER A 8 15.33 -12.99 -5.16
CA SER A 8 14.18 -13.91 -5.26
C SER A 8 14.57 -15.24 -4.62
N SER A 9 13.62 -15.86 -3.91
CA SER A 9 13.78 -17.23 -3.40
C SER A 9 13.58 -18.28 -4.50
N ASP A 10 12.85 -17.91 -5.54
CA ASP A 10 12.63 -18.73 -6.72
C ASP A 10 13.59 -18.27 -7.83
N ILE A 11 14.54 -19.15 -8.16
CA ILE A 11 15.60 -18.93 -9.15
C ILE A 11 15.23 -19.49 -10.53
N GLU A 12 14.12 -20.23 -10.64
CA GLU A 12 13.61 -20.77 -11.91
C GLU A 12 12.76 -19.73 -12.65
N LEU A 13 12.21 -18.76 -11.92
CA LEU A 13 11.50 -17.62 -12.51
C LEU A 13 12.42 -16.77 -13.42
N PRO A 14 11.95 -16.41 -14.62
CA PRO A 14 12.70 -15.53 -15.49
C PRO A 14 12.80 -14.12 -14.87
N LYS A 15 13.92 -13.45 -15.15
CA LYS A 15 14.24 -12.13 -14.58
C LYS A 15 13.15 -11.08 -14.85
N SER A 16 12.48 -11.14 -16.00
CA SER A 16 11.36 -10.26 -16.36
C SER A 16 10.22 -10.35 -15.34
N ASP A 17 9.93 -11.56 -14.89
CA ASP A 17 8.78 -11.86 -14.04
C ASP A 17 9.09 -11.45 -12.60
N ILE A 18 10.34 -11.64 -12.16
CA ILE A 18 10.84 -11.10 -10.88
C ILE A 18 10.69 -9.57 -10.85
N VAL A 19 11.08 -8.88 -11.93
CA VAL A 19 10.91 -7.43 -12.05
C VAL A 19 9.44 -7.04 -12.06
N GLN A 20 8.58 -7.78 -12.77
CA GLN A 20 7.14 -7.52 -12.81
C GLN A 20 6.47 -7.72 -11.44
N ILE A 21 6.82 -8.79 -10.72
CA ILE A 21 6.35 -9.06 -9.36
C ILE A 21 6.79 -7.95 -8.42
N TYR A 22 8.06 -7.52 -8.51
CA TYR A 22 8.54 -6.40 -7.71
C TYR A 22 7.85 -5.08 -8.08
N GLY A 23 7.49 -4.88 -9.34
CA GLY A 23 6.68 -3.76 -9.81
C GLY A 23 5.33 -3.69 -9.10
N LYS A 24 4.65 -4.82 -8.92
CA LYS A 24 3.39 -4.88 -8.15
C LYS A 24 3.56 -4.46 -6.69
N ARG A 25 4.76 -4.61 -6.11
CA ARG A 25 5.03 -4.17 -4.73
C ARG A 25 4.90 -2.65 -4.59
N TRP A 26 5.18 -1.87 -5.64
CA TRP A 26 5.07 -0.41 -5.61
C TRP A 26 3.65 0.08 -5.29
N ASP A 27 2.63 -0.73 -5.60
CA ASP A 27 1.24 -0.40 -5.30
C ASP A 27 0.99 -0.15 -3.80
N ILE A 28 1.76 -0.79 -2.90
CA ILE A 28 1.64 -0.53 -1.46
C ILE A 28 2.13 0.87 -1.07
N GLU A 29 3.13 1.39 -1.76
CA GLU A 29 3.68 2.73 -1.52
C GLU A 29 2.68 3.79 -1.99
N VAL A 30 2.06 3.56 -3.15
CA VAL A 30 0.95 4.38 -3.66
C VAL A 30 -0.25 4.34 -2.72
N PHE A 31 -0.63 3.15 -2.25
CA PHE A 31 -1.71 2.98 -1.26
C PHE A 31 -1.45 3.83 -0.01
N PHE A 32 -0.28 3.71 0.62
CA PHE A 32 0.03 4.47 1.83
C PHE A 32 0.15 5.97 1.57
N LYS A 33 0.63 6.37 0.39
CA LYS A 33 0.60 7.78 -0.04
C LYS A 33 -0.84 8.30 -0.10
N MET A 34 -1.74 7.58 -0.76
CA MET A 34 -3.15 7.93 -0.86
C MET A 34 -3.84 7.94 0.51
N ALA A 35 -3.60 6.93 1.33
CA ALA A 35 -4.17 6.82 2.68
C ALA A 35 -3.78 8.00 3.57
N LYS A 36 -2.49 8.38 3.57
CA LYS A 36 -1.98 9.50 4.39
C LYS A 36 -2.40 10.86 3.87
N GLN A 37 -2.33 11.10 2.56
CA GLN A 37 -2.55 12.41 1.96
C GLN A 37 -4.04 12.72 1.73
N HIS A 38 -4.82 11.75 1.25
CA HIS A 38 -6.19 11.99 0.80
C HIS A 38 -7.24 11.39 1.74
N LEU A 39 -6.91 10.30 2.43
CA LEU A 39 -7.82 9.62 3.35
C LEU A 39 -7.49 9.89 4.82
N LYS A 40 -6.65 10.89 5.08
CA LYS A 40 -6.36 11.47 6.40
C LYS A 40 -5.97 10.46 7.49
N LEU A 41 -5.33 9.34 7.11
CA LEU A 41 -4.92 8.27 8.03
C LEU A 41 -4.21 8.77 9.29
N VAL A 42 -3.35 9.80 9.18
CA VAL A 42 -2.52 10.30 10.29
C VAL A 42 -3.07 11.58 10.92
N LYS A 43 -3.81 12.39 10.16
CA LYS A 43 -4.14 13.77 10.56
C LYS A 43 -5.48 13.91 11.28
N GLU A 44 -6.38 12.94 11.15
CA GLU A 44 -7.76 13.06 11.67
C GLU A 44 -7.92 12.65 13.14
N ILE A 45 -7.09 11.74 13.63
CA ILE A 45 -7.26 11.16 14.96
C ILE A 45 -5.98 11.36 15.80
N GLN A 46 -6.14 12.04 16.94
CA GLN A 46 -5.13 12.13 18.00
C GLN A 46 -5.69 11.45 19.26
N CYS A 47 -6.34 10.31 19.06
CA CYS A 47 -6.93 9.54 20.15
C CYS A 47 -5.83 8.70 20.81
N ARG A 48 -5.90 8.57 22.14
CA ARG A 48 -4.99 7.70 22.92
C ARG A 48 -5.57 6.30 23.13
N ASP A 49 -6.78 6.07 22.65
CA ASP A 49 -7.46 4.79 22.69
C ASP A 49 -7.04 3.94 21.47
N PHE A 50 -6.56 2.72 21.75
CA PHE A 50 -6.14 1.78 20.72
C PHE A 50 -7.31 1.28 19.89
N ASP A 51 -8.48 1.06 20.48
CA ASP A 51 -9.66 0.55 19.77
C ASP A 51 -10.15 1.60 18.76
N ALA A 52 -10.14 2.88 19.16
CA ALA A 52 -10.45 3.99 18.27
C ALA A 52 -9.45 4.10 17.10
N LEU A 53 -8.16 3.89 17.36
CA LEU A 53 -7.12 3.90 16.32
C LEU A 53 -7.28 2.74 15.33
N ILE A 54 -7.59 1.55 15.82
CA ILE A 54 -7.86 0.36 14.99
C ILE A 54 -9.10 0.59 14.13
N ALA A 55 -10.20 1.10 14.73
CA ALA A 55 -11.43 1.40 14.01
C ALA A 55 -11.20 2.44 12.90
N HIS A 56 -10.50 3.54 13.21
CA HIS A 56 -10.19 4.59 12.24
C HIS A 56 -9.34 4.06 11.08
N THR A 57 -8.27 3.32 11.38
CA THR A 57 -7.40 2.71 10.36
C THR A 57 -8.18 1.77 9.44
N THR A 58 -9.03 0.93 10.02
CA THR A 58 -9.88 -0.02 9.28
C THR A 58 -10.83 0.72 8.32
N ILE A 59 -11.49 1.78 8.79
CA ILE A 59 -12.39 2.60 7.97
C ILE A 59 -11.63 3.27 6.82
N VAL A 60 -10.46 3.85 7.10
CA VAL A 60 -9.62 4.48 6.08
C VAL A 60 -9.23 3.48 4.98
N PHE A 61 -8.89 2.24 5.35
CA PHE A 61 -8.49 1.21 4.40
C PHE A 61 -9.67 0.70 3.57
N MET A 62 -10.85 0.48 4.19
CA MET A 62 -12.06 0.13 3.46
C MET A 62 -12.45 1.21 2.44
N ARG A 63 -12.35 2.49 2.83
CA ARG A 63 -12.61 3.62 1.91
C ARG A 63 -11.63 3.64 0.74
N HIS A 64 -10.34 3.35 0.97
CA HIS A 64 -9.40 3.20 -0.13
C HIS A 64 -9.81 2.07 -1.08
N MET A 65 -10.18 0.90 -0.55
CA MET A 65 -10.61 -0.23 -1.39
C MET A 65 -11.79 0.14 -2.28
N PHE A 66 -12.77 0.86 -1.74
CA PHE A 66 -13.91 1.33 -2.52
C PHE A 66 -13.48 2.29 -3.64
N VAL A 67 -12.63 3.27 -3.35
CA VAL A 67 -12.10 4.19 -4.38
C VAL A 67 -11.33 3.42 -5.46
N ALA A 68 -10.44 2.52 -5.07
CA ALA A 68 -9.66 1.72 -6.00
C ALA A 68 -10.52 0.80 -6.86
N TYR A 69 -11.63 0.28 -6.32
CA TYR A 69 -12.59 -0.52 -7.08
C TYR A 69 -13.34 0.33 -8.12
N ASN A 70 -13.84 1.51 -7.72
CA ASN A 70 -14.55 2.41 -8.62
C ASN A 70 -13.65 2.96 -9.74
N CYS A 71 -12.35 3.16 -9.49
CA CYS A 71 -11.40 3.57 -10.52
C CYS A 71 -10.98 2.44 -11.49
N ARG A 72 -11.27 1.18 -11.16
CA ARG A 72 -10.94 0.01 -11.99
C ARG A 72 -12.10 -0.46 -12.86
N GLN A 73 -13.34 -0.06 -12.54
CA GLN A 73 -14.48 -0.15 -13.45
C GLN A 73 -14.42 0.96 -14.49
#